data_AF-A0A7S0FEJ0-F1
#
_entry.id   AF-A0A7S0FEJ0-F1
#
_cell.length_a   1.000
_cell.length_b   1.000
_cell.length_c   1.000
_cell.angle_alpha   90.00
_cell.angle_beta   90.00
_cell.angle_gamma   90.00
#
_symmetry.space_group_name_H-M   'P 1'
#
loop_
_entity.id
_entity.type
_entity.pdbx_description
1 polymer ?
#
loop_
_entity_poly.entity_id
_entity_poly.type
_entity_poly.pdbx_seq_one_letter_code
_entity_poly.pdbx_strand_id
1 'polypeptide(L)'
;TATALAKLAHPDGEVGIVRAAKKAGVVYMLPTLSSYTLDEMLAARSEGQELFAQLYVNPERSRTQEYVAKLENAGVRALFVTVDAPQLGRREKDMRNKFTQQGSD
;
A
#
# COMPACT_ATOMS: atom_id res chain seq x y z
N THR A 1 9.77 -4.01 -2.31
CA THR A 1 9.53 -2.58 -2.06
C THR A 1 8.03 -2.33 -1.97
N ALA A 2 7.60 -1.24 -1.34
CA ALA A 2 6.21 -0.82 -1.29
C ALA A 2 6.00 0.37 -2.25
N THR A 3 5.06 0.24 -3.17
CA THR A 3 4.69 1.29 -4.13
C THR A 3 3.18 1.43 -4.13
N ALA A 4 2.71 2.61 -3.73
CA ALA A 4 1.30 2.96 -3.68
C ALA A 4 0.75 3.40 -5.05
N LEU A 5 -0.58 3.51 -5.13
CA LEU A 5 -1.32 4.03 -6.29
C LEU A 5 -1.17 3.16 -7.54
N ALA A 6 -1.13 1.84 -7.40
CA ALA A 6 -0.90 0.94 -8.52
C ALA A 6 -2.02 0.99 -9.59
N LYS A 7 -3.23 1.47 -9.24
CA LYS A 7 -4.30 1.72 -10.22
C LYS A 7 -3.98 2.80 -11.26
N LEU A 8 -2.99 3.65 -11.00
CA LEU A 8 -2.46 4.57 -12.02
C LEU A 8 -1.80 3.82 -13.18
N ALA A 9 -1.33 2.59 -12.96
CA ALA A 9 -0.69 1.76 -13.98
C ALA A 9 -1.64 0.70 -14.57
N HIS A 10 -2.48 0.06 -13.76
CA HIS A 10 -3.38 -1.00 -14.22
C HIS A 10 -4.63 -1.13 -13.32
N PRO A 11 -5.84 -1.42 -13.84
CA PRO A 11 -7.07 -1.51 -13.05
C PRO A 11 -7.00 -2.47 -11.85
N ASP A 12 -6.27 -3.58 -11.99
CA ASP A 12 -6.08 -4.57 -10.92
C ASP A 12 -5.26 -4.05 -9.72
N GLY A 13 -4.54 -2.94 -9.88
CA GLY A 13 -3.76 -2.29 -8.83
C GLY A 13 -2.90 -3.25 -7.99
N GLU A 14 -2.86 -3.01 -6.69
CA GLU A 14 -2.08 -3.80 -5.75
C GLU A 14 -2.60 -5.24 -5.61
N VAL A 15 -3.90 -5.50 -5.81
CA VAL A 15 -4.48 -6.85 -5.81
C VAL A 15 -3.86 -7.71 -6.92
N GLY A 16 -3.68 -7.14 -8.11
CA GLY A 16 -2.97 -7.79 -9.21
C GLY A 16 -1.51 -8.10 -8.85
N ILE A 17 -0.83 -7.16 -8.19
CA ILE A 17 0.56 -7.34 -7.75
C ILE A 17 0.67 -8.43 -6.68
N VAL A 18 -0.26 -8.51 -5.72
CA VAL A 18 -0.31 -9.59 -4.72
C VAL A 18 -0.34 -10.95 -5.42
N ARG A 19 -1.26 -11.14 -6.39
CA ARG A 19 -1.37 -12.40 -7.13
C ARG A 19 -0.12 -12.70 -7.96
N ALA A 20 0.40 -11.69 -8.66
CA ALA A 20 1.61 -11.82 -9.46
C ALA A 20 2.84 -12.20 -8.62
N ALA A 21 2.99 -11.62 -7.42
CA ALA A 21 4.10 -11.90 -6.52
C ALA A 21 4.12 -13.37 -6.06
N LYS A 22 2.96 -13.96 -5.74
CA LYS A 22 2.88 -15.40 -5.48
C LYS A 22 3.34 -16.23 -6.66
N LYS A 23 2.83 -15.92 -7.86
CA LYS A 23 3.18 -16.65 -9.09
C LYS A 23 4.69 -16.57 -9.38
N ALA A 24 5.30 -15.42 -9.09
CA ALA A 24 6.72 -15.20 -9.27
C ALA A 24 7.60 -15.74 -8.11
N GLY A 25 6.99 -16.22 -7.02
CA GLY A 25 7.73 -16.73 -5.86
C GLY A 25 8.49 -15.65 -5.09
N VAL A 26 8.02 -14.39 -5.13
CA VAL A 26 8.66 -13.26 -4.43
C VAL A 26 7.75 -12.67 -3.36
N VAL A 27 8.38 -12.09 -2.33
CA VAL A 27 7.65 -11.38 -1.27
C VAL A 27 7.13 -10.04 -1.79
N TYR A 28 5.87 -9.75 -1.54
CA TYR A 28 5.29 -8.43 -1.77
C TYR A 28 5.08 -7.67 -0.47
N MET A 29 5.28 -6.36 -0.52
CA MET A 29 5.10 -5.46 0.62
C MET A 29 3.88 -4.57 0.39
N LEU A 30 2.85 -4.74 1.21
CA LEU A 30 1.61 -3.98 1.12
C LEU A 30 1.86 -2.50 1.48
N PRO A 31 1.59 -1.54 0.58
CA PRO A 31 1.78 -0.11 0.87
C PRO A 31 0.64 0.44 1.73
N THR A 32 0.95 1.37 2.65
CA THR A 32 -0.07 2.01 3.50
C THR A 32 -1.08 2.84 2.69
N LEU A 33 -0.62 3.46 1.59
CA LEU A 33 -1.40 4.39 0.76
C LEU A 33 -1.88 3.73 -0.55
N SER A 34 -2.26 2.45 -0.48
CA SER A 34 -2.70 1.62 -1.62
C SER A 34 -3.98 2.13 -2.29
N SER A 35 -4.20 1.73 -3.55
CA SER A 35 -5.49 1.95 -4.25
C SER A 35 -6.61 0.99 -3.84
N TYR A 36 -6.28 -0.02 -3.05
CA TYR A 36 -7.20 -0.97 -2.43
C TYR A 36 -7.04 -0.92 -0.92
N THR A 37 -8.09 -1.28 -0.19
CA THR A 37 -8.02 -1.44 1.26
C THR A 37 -7.07 -2.58 1.63
N LEU A 38 -6.59 -2.55 2.88
CA LEU A 38 -5.79 -3.67 3.41
C LEU A 38 -6.55 -4.99 3.31
N ASP A 39 -7.83 -5.00 3.63
CA ASP A 39 -8.66 -6.21 3.65
C ASP A 39 -8.82 -6.79 2.23
N GLU A 40 -9.00 -5.95 1.19
CA GLU A 40 -9.04 -6.40 -0.21
C GLU A 40 -7.71 -6.99 -0.68
N MET A 41 -6.58 -6.39 -0.29
CA MET A 41 -5.26 -6.93 -0.63
C MET A 41 -4.96 -8.24 0.10
N LEU A 42 -5.37 -8.36 1.37
CA LEU A 42 -5.23 -9.59 2.15
C LEU A 42 -6.13 -10.70 1.59
N ALA A 43 -7.34 -10.37 1.15
CA ALA A 43 -8.23 -11.33 0.48
C ALA A 43 -7.66 -11.86 -0.85
N ALA A 44 -6.74 -11.12 -1.48
CA ALA A 44 -6.04 -11.55 -2.69
C ALA A 44 -4.84 -12.47 -2.42
N ARG A 45 -4.43 -12.61 -1.15
CA ARG A 45 -3.30 -13.45 -0.73
C ARG A 45 -3.61 -14.91 -1.03
N SER A 46 -2.68 -15.59 -1.69
CA SER A 46 -2.77 -17.03 -1.91
C SER A 46 -2.23 -17.83 -0.71
N GLU A 47 -2.63 -19.09 -0.60
CA GLU A 47 -2.13 -19.98 0.46
C GLU A 47 -0.60 -20.09 0.45
N GLY A 48 0.00 -20.00 1.64
CA GLY A 48 1.45 -20.02 1.83
C GLY A 48 2.19 -18.87 1.13
N GLN A 49 1.51 -17.79 0.74
CA GLN A 49 2.17 -16.59 0.23
C GLN A 49 2.73 -15.77 1.38
N GLU A 50 4.00 -15.41 1.32
CA GLU A 50 4.60 -14.50 2.29
C GLU A 50 4.31 -13.04 1.92
N LEU A 51 3.85 -12.25 2.89
CA LEU A 51 3.56 -10.83 2.72
C LEU A 51 4.24 -10.02 3.80
N PHE A 52 4.81 -8.88 3.40
CA PHE A 52 5.27 -7.83 4.29
C PHE A 52 4.31 -6.64 4.19
N ALA A 53 4.42 -5.69 5.12
CA ALA A 53 3.67 -4.45 5.06
C ALA A 53 4.56 -3.24 5.33
N GLN A 54 4.19 -2.14 4.72
CA GLN A 54 4.74 -0.82 4.95
C GLN A 54 3.82 -0.04 5.90
N LEU A 55 4.41 0.74 6.81
CA LEU A 55 3.70 1.65 7.68
C LEU A 55 4.21 3.09 7.54
N TYR A 56 3.35 3.97 7.04
CA TYR A 56 3.36 5.39 7.39
C TYR A 56 2.55 5.59 8.66
N VAL A 57 3.20 6.04 9.73
CA VAL A 57 2.57 6.22 11.04
C VAL A 57 1.50 7.31 10.98
N ASN A 58 0.26 6.96 11.31
CA ASN A 58 -0.82 7.94 11.40
C ASN A 58 -0.66 8.78 12.68
N PRO A 59 -0.85 10.12 12.62
CA PRO A 59 -0.86 10.97 13.82
C PRO A 59 -1.85 10.49 14.88
N GLU A 60 -3.00 9.97 14.46
CA GLU A 60 -3.96 9.29 15.31
C GLU A 60 -3.49 7.85 15.58
N ARG A 61 -2.98 7.62 16.80
CA ARG A 61 -2.30 6.36 17.17
C ARG A 61 -3.23 5.16 17.19
N SER A 62 -4.51 5.33 17.50
CA SER A 62 -5.52 4.27 17.44
C SER A 62 -5.60 3.66 16.03
N ARG A 63 -5.59 4.48 14.98
CA ARG A 63 -5.61 4.00 13.59
C ARG A 63 -4.36 3.19 13.22
N THR A 64 -3.19 3.60 13.74
CA THR A 64 -1.96 2.83 13.56
C THR A 64 -2.04 1.48 14.29
N GLN A 65 -2.57 1.47 15.52
CA GLN A 65 -2.75 0.25 16.31
C GLN A 65 -3.72 -0.72 15.62
N GLU A 66 -4.87 -0.23 15.15
CA GLU A 66 -5.84 -1.02 14.40
C GLU A 66 -5.23 -1.62 13.13
N TYR A 67 -4.46 -0.83 12.38
CA TYR A 67 -3.77 -1.30 11.18
C TYR A 67 -2.76 -2.40 11.50
N VAL A 68 -1.92 -2.22 12.51
CA VAL A 68 -0.92 -3.23 12.93
C VAL A 68 -1.62 -4.50 13.43
N ALA A 69 -2.66 -4.38 14.25
CA ALA A 69 -3.43 -5.53 14.74
C ALA A 69 -4.05 -6.34 13.58
N LYS A 70 -4.57 -5.67 12.54
CA LYS A 70 -5.06 -6.35 11.32
C LYS A 70 -3.96 -7.14 10.61
N LEU A 71 -2.76 -6.55 10.47
CA LEU A 71 -1.62 -7.22 9.84
C LEU A 71 -1.16 -8.45 10.62
N GLU A 72 -1.07 -8.34 11.95
CA GLU A 72 -0.70 -9.43 12.84
C GLU A 72 -1.72 -10.58 12.77
N ASN A 73 -3.01 -10.26 12.89
CA ASN A 73 -4.10 -11.23 12.79
C ASN A 73 -4.14 -11.93 11.42
N ALA A 74 -3.74 -11.23 10.36
CA ALA A 74 -3.65 -11.78 9.02
C ALA A 74 -2.35 -12.58 8.76
N GLY A 75 -1.45 -12.67 9.74
CA GLY A 75 -0.18 -13.40 9.60
C GLY A 75 0.78 -12.75 8.60
N VAL A 76 0.80 -11.41 8.52
CA VAL A 76 1.83 -10.66 7.80
C VAL A 76 3.12 -10.71 8.61
N ARG A 77 4.25 -11.04 7.97
CA ARG A 77 5.45 -11.49 8.70
C ARG A 77 6.50 -10.42 8.96
N ALA A 78 6.37 -9.25 8.35
CA ALA A 78 7.24 -8.13 8.64
C ALA A 78 6.53 -6.79 8.42
N LEU A 79 6.93 -5.80 9.24
CA LEU A 79 6.44 -4.43 9.18
C LEU A 79 7.62 -3.48 8.95
N PHE A 80 7.52 -2.63 7.93
CA PHE A 80 8.53 -1.66 7.55
C PHE A 80 8.02 -0.25 7.83
N VAL A 81 8.53 0.38 8.89
CA VAL A 81 8.17 1.77 9.21
C VAL A 81 8.95 2.72 8.30
N THR A 82 8.24 3.52 7.53
CA THR A 82 8.85 4.48 6.59
C THR A 82 9.04 5.83 7.30
N VAL A 83 10.29 6.27 7.44
CA VAL A 83 10.68 7.46 8.25
C VAL A 83 11.30 8.60 7.45
N ASP A 84 11.61 8.37 6.18
CA ASP A 84 12.29 9.31 5.28
C ASP A 84 11.35 10.30 4.58
N ALA A 85 10.04 10.07 4.62
CA ALA A 85 9.02 10.93 4.01
C ALA A 85 7.99 11.45 5.03
N PRO A 86 8.39 12.31 5.99
CA PRO A 86 7.46 12.91 6.95
C PRO A 86 6.53 13.96 6.32
N GLN A 87 6.89 14.49 5.16
CA GLN A 87 6.06 15.39 4.35
C GLN A 87 6.09 14.94 2.88
N LEU A 88 5.04 15.30 2.14
CA LEU A 88 5.03 15.14 0.69
C LEU A 88 6.19 15.93 0.09
N GLY A 89 7.16 15.23 -0.50
CA GLY A 89 8.25 15.85 -1.23
C GLY A 89 7.73 16.75 -2.35
N ARG A 90 8.48 17.81 -2.68
CA ARG A 90 8.10 18.77 -3.73
C ARG A 90 8.28 18.13 -5.10
N ARG A 91 7.23 17.49 -5.61
CA ARG A 91 7.20 16.81 -6.92
C ARG A 91 6.57 17.73 -7.96
N GLU A 92 7.39 18.46 -8.69
CA GLU A 92 6.90 19.48 -9.64
C GLU A 92 5.95 18.91 -10.72
N LYS A 93 6.19 17.68 -11.17
CA LYS A 93 5.32 17.01 -12.13
C LYS A 93 3.90 16.84 -11.55
N ASP A 94 3.79 16.39 -10.31
CA ASP A 94 2.50 16.24 -9.62
C ASP A 94 1.85 17.60 -9.40
N MET A 95 2.63 18.64 -9.08
CA MET A 95 2.12 20.00 -8.95
C MET A 95 1.53 20.52 -10.27
N ARG A 96 2.25 20.35 -11.40
CA ARG A 96 1.76 20.74 -12.73
C ARG A 96 0.50 19.98 -13.13
N ASN A 97 0.44 18.68 -12.83
CA ASN A 97 -0.70 17.84 -13.20
C ASN A 97 -1.93 18.03 -12.30
N LYS A 98 -1.76 18.44 -11.04
CA LYS A 98 -2.89 18.76 -10.15
C LYS A 98 -3.66 20.00 -10.60
N PHE A 99 -3.02 20.96 -11.28
CA PHE A 99 -3.71 22.10 -11.89
C PHE A 99 -4.68 21.68 -13.01
N THR A 100 -4.48 20.50 -13.63
CA THR A 100 -5.37 20.00 -14.70
C THR A 100 -6.53 19.12 -14.20
N GLN A 101 -6.57 18.75 -12.91
CA GLN A 101 -7.64 17.93 -12.30
C GLN A 101 -8.58 18.73 -11.38
N GLN A 102 -8.74 20.04 -11.58
CA GLN A 102 -9.94 20.75 -11.12
C GLN A 102 -10.98 20.71 -12.25
N GLY A 103 -11.96 19.81 -12.13
CA GLY A 103 -13.07 19.75 -13.09
C GLY A 103 -13.76 18.39 -13.17
N SER A 104 -14.45 18.00 -12.10
CA SER A 104 -15.71 17.25 -12.15
C SER A 104 -16.33 17.32 -10.76
N ASP A 105 -17.45 18.03 -10.69
CA ASP A 105 -18.30 18.23 -9.50
C ASP A 105 -18.61 16.93 -8.74
#